data_AF-A0A8T7BTG1-F1
#
_entry.id   AF-A0A8T7BTG1-F1
#
_cell.length_a   1.000
_cell.length_b   1.000
_cell.length_c   1.000
_cell.angle_alpha   90.00
_cell.angle_beta   90.00
_cell.angle_gamma   90.00
#
_symmetry.space_group_name_H-M   'P 1'
#
loop_
_entity.id
_entity.type
_entity.pdbx_description
1 polymer ?
#
loop_
_entity_poly.entity_id
_entity_poly.type
_entity_poly.pdbx_seq_one_letter_code
_entity_poly.pdbx_strand_id
1 'polypeptide(L)'
;HYICIDEGRRRQLDTNAKSNIAEENAVCYLQILLSDQLTQMGRERMFSDMDRWGYSFRLGSAQAWFESDADDAVDWLLENHLVDRNLYPAFRLRSR
;
A
#
# COMPACT_ATOMS: atom_id res chain seq x y z
N HIS A 1 -3.94 4.45 4.03
CA HIS A 1 -4.78 5.47 3.36
C HIS A 1 -4.21 6.87 3.33
N TYR A 2 -3.79 7.48 4.46
CA TYR A 2 -3.44 8.90 4.50
C TYR A 2 -2.42 9.36 3.42
N ILE A 3 -1.42 8.52 3.13
CA ILE A 3 -0.43 8.80 2.08
C ILE A 3 -1.05 8.78 0.67
N CYS A 4 -1.94 7.81 0.40
CA CYS A 4 -2.50 7.53 -0.93
C CYS A 4 -3.77 8.33 -1.25
N ILE A 5 -4.46 8.87 -0.26
CA ILE A 5 -5.64 9.70 -0.49
C ILE A 5 -5.22 11.11 -0.95
N ASP A 6 -5.94 11.71 -1.90
CA ASP A 6 -5.63 13.05 -2.41
C ASP A 6 -5.84 14.15 -1.34
N GLU A 7 -5.29 15.33 -1.60
CA GLU A 7 -5.32 16.44 -0.64
C GLU A 7 -6.75 16.89 -0.29
N GLY A 8 -7.66 16.91 -1.27
CA GLY A 8 -9.04 17.35 -1.07
C GLY A 8 -9.78 16.40 -0.14
N ARG A 9 -9.66 15.09 -0.38
CA ARG A 9 -10.26 14.06 0.46
C ARG A 9 -9.60 13.95 1.84
N ARG A 10 -8.29 14.20 1.98
CA ARG A 10 -7.61 14.25 3.30
C ARG A 10 -8.25 15.25 4.27
N ARG A 11 -8.66 16.42 3.78
CA ARG A 11 -9.26 17.47 4.64
C ARG A 11 -10.62 17.07 5.21
N GLN A 12 -11.27 16.06 4.64
CA GLN A 12 -12.57 15.53 5.06
C GLN A 12 -12.47 14.10 5.60
N LEU A 13 -11.25 13.60 5.81
CA LEU A 13 -10.99 12.25 6.29
C LEU A 13 -11.22 12.19 7.80
N ASP A 14 -12.46 11.95 8.19
CA ASP A 14 -12.83 11.75 9.61
C ASP A 14 -13.00 10.26 9.95
N THR A 15 -13.55 9.48 9.02
CA THR A 15 -13.79 8.03 9.23
C THR A 15 -13.70 7.20 7.96
N ASN A 16 -14.16 7.74 6.82
CA ASN A 16 -14.21 7.01 5.55
C ASN A 16 -13.29 7.64 4.50
N ALA A 17 -12.29 6.88 4.05
CA ALA A 17 -11.42 7.31 2.98
C ALA A 17 -12.16 7.47 1.64
N LYS A 18 -13.22 6.70 1.36
CA LYS A 18 -13.89 6.61 0.04
C LYS A 18 -12.92 6.22 -1.08
N SER A 19 -12.08 5.23 -0.79
CA SER A 19 -11.09 4.65 -1.70
C SER A 19 -11.74 3.75 -2.74
N ASN A 20 -11.09 3.63 -3.90
CA ASN A 20 -11.40 2.61 -4.90
C ASN A 20 -10.46 1.41 -4.74
N ILE A 21 -10.74 0.33 -5.46
CA ILE A 21 -9.94 -0.93 -5.37
C ILE A 21 -8.46 -0.68 -5.67
N ALA A 22 -8.13 0.15 -6.66
CA ALA A 22 -6.74 0.45 -6.99
C ALA A 22 -6.01 1.18 -5.83
N GLU A 23 -6.66 2.15 -5.21
CA GLU A 23 -6.12 2.88 -4.04
C GLU A 23 -5.99 1.95 -2.82
N GLU A 24 -6.93 1.02 -2.61
CA GLU A 24 -6.85 -0.01 -1.57
C GLU A 24 -5.63 -0.94 -1.76
N ASN A 25 -5.47 -1.48 -2.97
CA ASN A 25 -4.35 -2.35 -3.32
C ASN A 25 -3.02 -1.60 -3.18
N ALA A 26 -2.95 -0.36 -3.66
CA ALA A 26 -1.78 0.51 -3.51
C ALA A 26 -1.44 0.80 -2.05
N VAL A 27 -2.44 1.04 -1.19
CA VAL A 27 -2.24 1.21 0.26
C VAL A 27 -1.63 -0.05 0.87
N CYS A 28 -2.15 -1.23 0.54
CA CYS A 28 -1.63 -2.51 1.04
C CYS A 28 -0.18 -2.73 0.59
N TYR A 29 0.11 -2.47 -0.68
CA TYR A 29 1.45 -2.64 -1.25
C TYR A 29 2.45 -1.68 -0.60
N LEU A 30 2.07 -0.40 -0.44
CA LEU A 30 2.91 0.60 0.20
C LEU A 30 3.15 0.31 1.68
N GLN A 31 2.17 -0.25 2.38
CA GLN A 31 2.32 -0.66 3.77
C GLN A 31 3.40 -1.75 3.92
N ILE A 32 3.44 -2.72 3.01
CA ILE A 32 4.48 -3.74 2.97
C ILE A 32 5.85 -3.11 2.68
N LEU A 33 5.95 -2.19 1.73
CA LEU A 33 7.20 -1.47 1.45
C LEU A 33 7.74 -0.68 2.64
N LEU A 34 6.84 0.03 3.34
CA LEU A 34 7.20 0.83 4.51
C LEU A 34 7.62 -0.05 5.70
N SER A 35 7.14 -1.29 5.78
CA SER A 35 7.50 -2.20 6.87
C SER A 35 9.00 -2.50 6.93
N ASP A 36 9.69 -2.54 5.79
CA ASP A 36 11.15 -2.70 5.72
C ASP A 36 11.91 -1.49 6.27
N GLN A 37 11.28 -0.32 6.35
CA GLN A 37 11.86 0.88 6.93
C GLN A 37 11.75 0.88 8.47
N LEU A 38 10.98 -0.06 9.04
CA LEU A 38 10.78 -0.20 10.47
C LEU A 38 11.57 -1.41 11.00
N THR A 39 12.65 -1.13 11.74
CA THR A 39 13.60 -2.13 12.27
C THR A 39 12.93 -3.32 12.98
N GLN A 40 11.77 -3.12 13.63
CA GLN A 40 11.06 -4.15 14.39
C GLN A 40 9.92 -4.84 13.61
N MET A 41 9.72 -4.48 12.34
CA MET A 41 8.65 -5.02 11.51
C MET A 41 9.24 -5.85 10.38
N GLY A 42 9.76 -5.21 9.33
CA GLY A 42 10.18 -5.90 8.12
C GLY A 42 9.02 -6.53 7.35
N ARG A 43 9.26 -6.83 6.07
CA ARG A 43 8.27 -7.44 5.18
C ARG A 43 7.75 -8.79 5.63
N GLU A 44 8.63 -9.69 6.07
CA GLU A 44 8.23 -11.06 6.45
C GLU A 44 7.17 -11.05 7.56
N ARG A 45 7.38 -10.22 8.59
CA ARG A 45 6.39 -10.05 9.65
C ARG A 45 5.11 -9.40 9.14
N MET A 46 5.22 -8.39 8.27
CA MET A 46 4.04 -7.75 7.68
C MET A 46 3.19 -8.74 6.89
N PHE A 47 3.79 -9.62 6.08
CA PHE A 47 3.07 -10.67 5.37
C PHE A 47 2.30 -11.58 6.34
N SER A 48 2.99 -12.08 7.38
CA SER A 48 2.34 -12.93 8.39
C SER A 48 1.21 -12.21 9.14
N ASP A 49 1.39 -10.93 9.46
CA ASP A 49 0.38 -10.15 10.15
C ASP A 49 -0.84 -9.90 9.24
N MET A 50 -0.63 -9.56 7.96
CA MET A 50 -1.71 -9.38 6.98
C MET A 50 -2.52 -10.65 6.74
N ASP A 51 -1.84 -11.80 6.60
CA ASP A 51 -2.51 -13.09 6.47
C ASP A 51 -3.33 -13.42 7.73
N ARG A 52 -2.80 -13.12 8.92
CA ARG A 52 -3.51 -13.32 10.20
C ARG A 52 -4.68 -12.36 10.39
N TRP A 53 -4.61 -11.14 9.89
CA TRP A 53 -5.71 -10.19 9.90
C TRP A 53 -6.85 -10.59 8.93
N GLY A 54 -6.61 -11.57 8.07
CA GLY A 54 -7.60 -12.12 7.16
C GLY A 54 -7.68 -11.38 5.82
N TYR A 55 -6.59 -10.74 5.38
CA TYR A 55 -6.53 -10.21 4.02
C TYR A 55 -6.65 -11.37 3.02
N SER A 56 -7.67 -11.31 2.17
CA SER A 56 -7.95 -12.34 1.17
C SER A 56 -7.51 -11.87 -0.21
N PHE A 57 -6.23 -12.06 -0.53
CA PHE A 57 -5.72 -11.85 -1.88
C PHE A 57 -6.01 -13.04 -2.79
N ARG A 58 -6.00 -12.84 -4.13
CA ARG A 58 -6.32 -13.90 -5.11
C ARG A 58 -5.47 -15.17 -4.96
N LEU A 59 -4.23 -15.03 -4.51
CA LEU A 59 -3.28 -16.14 -4.34
C LEU A 59 -3.25 -16.71 -2.91
N GLY A 60 -4.13 -16.24 -2.01
CA GLY A 60 -4.31 -16.78 -0.67
C GLY A 60 -3.24 -16.40 0.37
N SER A 61 -2.18 -15.68 -0.01
CA SER A 61 -1.20 -15.08 0.90
C SER A 61 -0.80 -13.68 0.43
N ALA A 62 -0.58 -12.78 1.38
CA ALA A 62 -0.05 -11.44 1.16
C ALA A 62 1.31 -11.46 0.46
N GLN A 63 2.17 -12.44 0.77
CA GLN A 63 3.46 -12.57 0.10
C GLN A 63 3.30 -12.93 -1.38
N ALA A 64 2.52 -13.97 -1.67
CA ALA A 64 2.28 -14.41 -3.05
C ALA A 64 1.66 -13.30 -3.90
N TRP A 65 0.70 -12.57 -3.33
CA TRP A 65 0.14 -11.39 -3.97
C TRP A 65 1.18 -10.30 -4.22
N PHE A 66 1.96 -9.93 -3.20
CA PHE A 66 2.99 -8.89 -3.30
C PHE A 66 4.02 -9.19 -4.38
N GLU A 67 4.42 -10.45 -4.52
CA GLU A 67 5.47 -10.88 -5.45
C GLU A 67 4.97 -11.14 -6.87
N SER A 68 3.68 -11.46 -7.07
CA SER A 68 3.20 -12.03 -8.35
C SER A 68 1.84 -11.53 -8.84
N ASP A 69 1.09 -10.72 -8.08
CA ASP A 69 -0.27 -10.27 -8.46
C ASP A 69 -0.60 -8.84 -7.98
N ALA A 70 0.41 -7.98 -7.94
CA ALA A 70 0.27 -6.60 -7.45
C ALA A 70 0.66 -5.53 -8.48
N ASP A 71 0.69 -5.88 -9.77
CA ASP A 71 1.07 -4.96 -10.85
C ASP A 71 0.20 -3.70 -10.88
N ASP A 72 -1.11 -3.84 -10.63
CA ASP A 72 -2.05 -2.72 -10.56
C ASP A 72 -1.72 -1.76 -9.41
N ALA A 73 -1.33 -2.29 -8.25
CA ALA A 73 -0.88 -1.51 -7.10
C ALA A 73 0.44 -0.78 -7.39
N VAL A 74 1.37 -1.46 -8.04
CA VAL A 74 2.68 -0.92 -8.43
C VAL A 74 2.51 0.23 -9.41
N ASP A 75 1.78 0.01 -10.50
CA ASP A 75 1.51 1.02 -11.53
C ASP A 75 0.87 2.26 -10.91
N TRP A 76 -0.14 2.05 -10.06
CA TRP A 76 -0.83 3.15 -9.38
C TRP A 76 0.12 3.96 -8.47
N LEU A 77 1.01 3.31 -7.73
CA LEU A 77 1.98 3.99 -6.86
C LEU A 77 3.02 4.78 -7.67
N LEU A 78 3.45 4.25 -8.82
CA LEU A 78 4.37 4.92 -9.74
C LEU A 78 3.73 6.14 -10.41
N GLU A 79 2.49 6.00 -10.89
CA GLU A 79 1.71 7.10 -11.49
C GLU A 79 1.48 8.25 -10.50
N ASN A 80 1.23 7.92 -9.23
CA ASN A 80 1.09 8.92 -8.16
C ASN A 80 2.44 9.35 -7.55
N HIS A 81 3.55 8.83 -8.09
CA HIS A 81 4.93 8.94 -7.63
C HIS A 81 5.12 8.80 -6.11
N LEU A 82 4.39 7.89 -5.49
CA LEU A 82 4.53 7.56 -4.07
C LEU A 82 5.68 6.58 -3.82
N VAL A 83 6.16 5.94 -4.88
CA VAL A 83 7.39 5.15 -4.94
C VAL A 83 8.22 5.57 -6.14
N ASP A 84 9.52 5.26 -6.11
CA ASP A 84 10.38 5.38 -7.29
C ASP A 84 10.33 4.12 -8.17
N ARG A 85 11.10 4.12 -9.27
CA ARG A 85 11.15 2.98 -10.21
C ARG A 85 11.76 1.71 -9.62
N ASN A 86 12.48 1.82 -8.51
CA ASN A 86 13.02 0.70 -7.75
C ASN A 86 12.06 0.28 -6.62
N LEU A 87 10.83 0.83 -6.61
CA LEU A 87 9.81 0.63 -5.60
C LEU A 87 10.21 1.12 -4.21
N TYR A 88 11.19 2.01 -4.08
CA TYR A 88 11.49 2.64 -2.80
C TYR A 88 10.43 3.71 -2.46
N PRO A 89 9.93 3.75 -1.22
CA PRO A 89 8.98 4.79 -0.79
C PRO A 89 9.56 6.19 -0.99
N ALA A 90 8.78 7.07 -1.64
CA ALA A 90 9.18 8.45 -1.90
C ALA A 90 8.99 9.39 -0.69
N PHE A 91 8.46 8.87 0.44
CA PHE A 91 8.18 9.62 1.67
C PHE A 91 7.43 10.94 1.46
N ARG A 92 6.41 10.90 0.59
CA ARG A 92 5.58 12.05 0.26
C ARG A 92 4.11 11.69 0.31
N LEU A 93 3.28 12.72 0.40
CA LEU A 93 1.82 12.60 0.34
C LEU A 93 1.33 12.79 -1.09
N ARG A 94 0.32 12.02 -1.52
CA ARG A 94 -0.31 12.20 -2.83
C ARG A 94 -0.95 13.59 -2.92
N SER A 95 -0.69 14.34 -3.98
CA SER A 95 -1.18 15.71 -4.12
C SER A 95 -2.57 15.82 -4.77
N ARG A 96 -2.86 15.03 -5.81
CA ARG A 96 -4.12 15.04 -6.58
C ARG A 96 -4.57 13.63 -6.94
#